data_AF-A0A7S3VF25-F1
#
_entry.id   AF-A0A7S3VF25-F1
#
_cell.length_a   1.000
_cell.length_b   1.000
_cell.length_c   1.000
_cell.angle_alpha   90.00
_cell.angle_beta   90.00
_cell.angle_gamma   90.00
#
_symmetry.space_group_name_H-M   'P 1'
#
loop_
_entity.id
_entity.type
_entity.pdbx_description
1 polymer ?
#
loop_
_entity_poly.entity_id
_entity_poly.type
_entity_poly.pdbx_seq_one_letter_code
_entity_poly.pdbx_strand_id
1 'polypeptide(L)'
;MMMMMFYRTSILISTLLVGILSSETAFASCQGGIAQDDPTFKYTSKSGVKRSCKNISRKPKRIRRMCRLPEVQSHCMLTCGGSCCVDDDIFEFPMIWGDNQQRCEFITKNTKQLWKRRQTYCEGNGNGNGATETDSEKIRSMCPNACNLTCDETGKPVLVPTTSPPPPNNPKPPTNNNNNNNNGRPNILQVLADDVGTGDVYTMEKVQMKNLNALMRKRYHIH
;
A
#
# COMPACT_ATOMS: atom_id res chain seq x y z
N MET A 1 -56.47 56.56 -9.71
CA MET A 1 -55.68 56.40 -10.95
C MET A 1 -54.22 56.35 -10.53
N MET A 2 -53.63 55.15 -10.57
CA MET A 2 -52.24 54.86 -10.22
C MET A 2 -51.28 55.46 -11.25
N MET A 3 -50.05 55.74 -10.81
CA MET A 3 -48.74 55.65 -11.51
C MET A 3 -47.91 56.92 -11.33
N MET A 4 -46.58 56.88 -11.18
CA MET A 4 -45.60 55.87 -10.78
C MET A 4 -44.34 56.70 -10.54
N MET A 5 -43.68 56.56 -9.39
CA MET A 5 -42.35 57.16 -9.16
C MET A 5 -41.29 56.27 -9.83
N PHE A 6 -40.56 56.81 -10.81
CA PHE A 6 -39.35 56.17 -11.34
C PHE A 6 -38.11 56.78 -10.69
N TYR A 7 -37.54 56.04 -9.75
CA TYR A 7 -36.24 56.28 -9.14
C TYR A 7 -35.14 55.91 -10.15
N ARG A 8 -34.33 56.89 -10.57
CA ARG A 8 -33.13 56.63 -11.39
C ARG A 8 -31.93 56.36 -10.48
N THR A 9 -31.57 55.10 -10.33
CA THR A 9 -30.28 54.65 -9.79
C THR A 9 -29.61 53.73 -10.81
N SER A 10 -28.47 54.15 -11.35
CA SER A 10 -27.56 53.34 -12.17
C SER A 10 -26.15 53.78 -11.80
N ILE A 11 -25.56 53.20 -10.74
CA ILE A 11 -24.68 52.02 -10.72
C ILE A 11 -23.41 52.26 -11.55
N LEU A 12 -22.40 52.80 -10.87
CA LEU A 12 -20.99 52.74 -11.26
C LEU A 12 -20.51 51.30 -11.07
N ILE A 13 -20.22 50.61 -12.17
CA ILE A 13 -19.60 49.28 -12.14
C ILE A 13 -18.09 49.48 -11.99
N SER A 14 -17.60 49.45 -10.75
CA SER A 14 -16.17 49.29 -10.46
C SER A 14 -15.78 47.83 -10.69
N THR A 15 -15.14 47.55 -11.81
CA THR A 15 -14.49 46.26 -12.08
C THR A 15 -13.26 46.11 -11.19
N LEU A 16 -13.43 45.43 -10.05
CA LEU A 16 -12.34 44.91 -9.23
C LEU A 16 -11.72 43.70 -9.93
N LEU A 17 -10.54 43.90 -10.51
CA LEU A 17 -9.62 42.85 -10.93
C LEU A 17 -9.16 42.08 -9.67
N VAL A 18 -9.76 40.92 -9.44
CA VAL A 18 -9.25 39.95 -8.47
C VAL A 18 -8.10 39.20 -9.14
N GLY A 19 -6.88 39.66 -8.87
CA GLY A 19 -5.66 38.94 -9.20
C GLY A 19 -5.62 37.65 -8.37
N ILE A 20 -5.82 36.52 -9.04
CA ILE A 20 -5.61 35.19 -8.45
C ILE A 20 -4.10 35.00 -8.31
N LEU A 21 -3.54 35.39 -7.17
CA LEU A 21 -2.27 34.86 -6.71
C LEU A 21 -2.53 33.41 -6.30
N SER A 22 -2.23 32.48 -7.19
CA SER A 22 -2.04 31.07 -6.87
C SER A 22 -0.83 30.96 -5.94
N SER A 23 -1.06 31.15 -4.65
CA SER A 23 -0.14 30.70 -3.62
C SER A 23 -0.15 29.17 -3.65
N GLU A 24 0.87 28.60 -4.29
CA GLU A 24 1.25 27.19 -4.09
C GLU A 24 1.68 27.04 -2.64
N THR A 25 0.71 26.90 -1.74
CA THR A 25 0.94 26.38 -0.41
C THR A 25 1.39 24.94 -0.61
N ALA A 26 2.69 24.70 -0.45
CA ALA A 26 3.28 23.37 -0.43
C ALA A 26 2.71 22.61 0.77
N PHE A 27 1.54 21.98 0.60
CA PHE A 27 1.04 21.01 1.55
C PHE A 27 1.95 19.77 1.50
N ALA A 28 2.05 19.02 2.60
CA ALA A 28 2.68 17.71 2.52
C ALA A 28 1.96 16.90 1.43
N SER A 29 2.72 16.50 0.42
CA SER A 29 2.21 15.76 -0.72
C SER A 29 2.44 14.28 -0.47
N CYS A 30 1.37 13.50 -0.44
CA CYS A 30 1.44 12.05 -0.47
C CYS A 30 1.77 11.61 -1.91
N GLN A 31 3.05 11.57 -2.27
CA GLN A 31 3.46 10.98 -3.55
C GLN A 31 3.67 9.47 -3.37
N GLY A 32 2.81 8.67 -4.01
CA GLY A 32 2.97 7.21 -4.06
C GLY A 32 2.70 6.49 -2.74
N GLY A 33 1.74 6.96 -1.93
CA GLY A 33 1.32 6.27 -0.70
C GLY A 33 2.30 6.37 0.49
N ILE A 34 3.44 7.04 0.33
CA ILE A 34 4.44 7.21 1.39
C ILE A 34 4.20 8.54 2.11
N ALA A 35 4.11 8.49 3.43
CA ALA A 35 4.08 9.70 4.25
C ALA A 35 5.44 10.38 4.22
N GLN A 36 5.47 11.62 3.74
CA GLN A 36 6.67 12.45 3.73
C GLN A 36 6.42 13.74 4.52
N ASP A 37 7.44 14.15 5.27
CA ASP A 37 7.47 15.48 5.85
C ASP A 37 7.80 16.49 4.74
N ASP A 38 7.08 17.62 4.71
CA ASP A 38 7.41 18.75 3.85
C ASP A 38 8.82 19.30 4.23
N PRO A 39 9.81 19.23 3.32
CA PRO A 39 11.17 19.66 3.61
C PRO A 39 11.29 21.19 3.78
N THR A 40 10.36 21.95 3.19
CA THR A 40 10.33 23.41 3.20
C THR A 40 9.64 23.97 4.44
N PHE A 41 8.72 23.21 5.04
CA PHE A 41 7.98 23.64 6.23
C PHE A 41 8.89 23.99 7.40
N LYS A 42 8.64 25.17 7.98
CA LYS A 42 9.25 25.62 9.25
C LYS A 42 8.18 26.23 10.15
N TYR A 43 8.05 25.71 11.36
CA TYR A 43 7.24 26.35 12.40
C TYR A 43 8.12 27.27 13.28
N THR A 44 7.52 28.33 13.80
CA THR A 44 8.18 29.24 14.74
C THR A 44 8.06 28.71 16.16
N SER A 45 9.18 28.44 16.84
CA SER A 45 9.15 28.05 18.25
C SER A 45 8.74 29.22 19.15
N LYS A 46 8.39 28.94 20.41
CA LYS A 46 8.14 29.97 21.43
C LYS A 46 9.30 30.98 21.60
N SER A 47 10.51 30.60 21.20
CA SER A 47 11.71 31.45 21.25
C SER A 47 11.95 32.21 19.94
N GLY A 48 10.98 32.25 19.01
CA GLY A 48 11.10 32.91 17.72
C GLY A 48 11.96 32.18 16.68
N VAL A 49 12.48 30.99 17.00
CA VAL A 49 13.39 30.26 16.10
C VAL A 49 12.60 29.37 15.16
N LYS A 50 12.84 29.49 13.86
CA LYS A 50 12.25 28.60 12.83
C LYS A 50 12.84 27.19 12.93
N ARG A 51 11.99 26.16 12.96
CA ARG A 51 12.35 24.74 13.13
C ARG A 51 11.58 23.88 12.14
N SER A 52 12.19 22.80 11.65
CA SER A 52 11.58 21.86 10.71
C SER A 52 10.95 20.62 11.39
N CYS A 53 10.25 19.78 10.62
CA CYS A 53 9.76 18.47 11.06
C CYS A 53 10.87 17.58 11.67
N LYS A 54 12.07 17.58 11.07
CA LYS A 54 13.28 16.93 11.62
C LYS A 54 13.63 17.39 13.05
N ASN A 55 13.26 18.61 13.44
CA ASN A 55 13.45 19.06 14.81
C ASN A 55 12.48 18.37 15.77
N ILE A 56 11.24 18.15 15.34
CA ILE A 56 10.18 17.52 16.13
C ILE A 56 10.53 16.05 16.38
N SER A 57 10.94 15.32 15.33
CA SER A 57 11.26 13.88 15.40
C SER A 57 12.38 13.55 16.40
N ARG A 58 13.32 14.47 16.63
CA ARG A 58 14.44 14.29 17.58
C ARG A 58 14.04 14.05 19.04
N LYS A 59 12.83 14.41 19.48
CA LYS A 59 12.39 14.15 20.88
C LYS A 59 10.93 13.70 20.92
N PRO A 60 10.59 12.60 21.60
CA PRO A 60 9.21 12.11 21.70
C PRO A 60 8.27 13.10 22.39
N LYS A 61 8.77 13.85 23.39
CA LYS A 61 8.01 14.93 24.03
C LYS A 61 7.63 16.06 23.05
N ARG A 62 8.44 16.30 22.00
CA ARG A 62 8.11 17.28 20.94
C ARG A 62 7.05 16.71 20.01
N ILE A 63 7.19 15.47 19.57
CA ILE A 63 6.16 14.79 18.74
C ILE A 63 4.78 14.92 19.41
N ARG A 64 4.65 14.48 20.67
CA ARG A 64 3.37 14.54 21.42
C ARG A 64 2.76 15.94 21.55
N ARG A 65 3.58 16.99 21.53
CA ARG A 65 3.13 18.38 21.72
C ARG A 65 2.84 19.06 20.39
N MET A 66 3.76 18.93 19.44
CA MET A 66 3.74 19.67 18.18
C MET A 66 2.79 19.02 17.18
N CYS A 67 2.68 17.69 17.18
CA CYS A 67 1.75 16.98 16.30
C CYS A 67 0.28 17.13 16.69
N ARG A 68 -0.04 17.90 17.74
CA ARG A 68 -1.40 18.33 18.06
C ARG A 68 -1.78 19.63 17.34
N LEU A 69 -0.80 20.32 16.75
CA LEU A 69 -1.04 21.54 15.99
C LEU A 69 -1.39 21.13 14.55
N PRO A 70 -2.57 21.52 14.03
CA PRO A 70 -3.03 21.10 12.71
C PRO A 70 -2.02 21.42 11.59
N GLU A 71 -1.41 22.61 11.65
CA GLU A 71 -0.37 23.03 10.71
C GLU A 71 0.87 22.13 10.76
N VAL A 72 1.31 21.73 11.94
CA VAL A 72 2.45 20.80 12.05
C VAL A 72 2.05 19.40 11.59
N GLN A 73 0.83 18.96 11.88
CA GLN A 73 0.35 17.65 11.50
C GLN A 73 0.19 17.52 9.97
N SER A 74 -0.28 18.57 9.30
CA SER A 74 -0.46 18.59 7.84
C SER A 74 0.84 18.72 7.06
N HIS A 75 1.91 19.25 7.66
CA HIS A 75 3.22 19.36 6.99
C HIS A 75 4.24 18.32 7.45
N CYS A 76 4.12 17.79 8.68
CA CYS A 76 5.05 16.81 9.26
C CYS A 76 4.39 15.44 9.41
N MET A 77 3.73 14.97 8.35
CA MET A 77 2.92 13.74 8.39
C MET A 77 3.74 12.54 8.87
N LEU A 78 4.92 12.31 8.30
CA LEU A 78 5.80 11.20 8.69
C LEU A 78 6.24 11.32 10.16
N THR A 79 6.75 12.48 10.56
CA THR A 79 7.22 12.71 11.93
C THR A 79 6.09 12.57 12.96
N CYS A 80 4.87 12.93 12.58
CA CYS A 80 3.69 12.86 13.44
C CYS A 80 2.98 11.50 13.42
N GLY A 81 3.50 10.52 12.68
CA GLY A 81 2.87 9.21 12.52
C GLY A 81 1.56 9.27 11.75
N GLY A 82 1.38 10.31 10.94
CA GLY A 82 0.30 10.40 9.97
C GLY A 82 0.53 9.40 8.85
N SER A 83 -0.50 8.64 8.54
CA SER A 83 -0.59 7.84 7.34
C SER A 83 -0.87 8.76 6.14
N CYS A 84 -0.08 8.65 5.06
CA CYS A 84 -0.42 9.22 3.75
C CYS A 84 -1.38 8.33 2.96
N CYS A 85 -2.15 7.53 3.69
CA CYS A 85 -3.24 6.75 3.17
C CYS A 85 -4.39 7.73 3.13
N VAL A 86 -4.50 8.46 2.03
CA VAL A 86 -5.73 9.15 1.69
C VAL A 86 -6.22 8.45 0.45
N ASP A 87 -7.51 8.17 0.40
CA ASP A 87 -8.12 7.64 -0.80
C ASP A 87 -7.98 8.70 -1.91
N ASP A 88 -7.56 8.29 -3.09
CA ASP A 88 -7.59 9.11 -4.29
C ASP A 88 -9.07 9.38 -4.65
N ASP A 89 -9.47 10.65 -4.61
CA ASP A 89 -10.85 11.11 -4.79
C ASP A 89 -11.29 11.15 -6.25
N ILE A 90 -10.33 11.12 -7.18
CA ILE A 90 -10.55 11.07 -8.63
C ILE A 90 -10.39 9.66 -9.19
N PHE A 91 -9.79 8.73 -8.44
CA PHE A 91 -9.68 7.35 -8.85
C PHE A 91 -11.04 6.66 -8.94
N GLU A 92 -11.28 6.04 -10.09
CA GLU A 92 -12.49 5.30 -10.41
C GLU A 92 -12.14 3.88 -10.86
N PHE A 93 -12.96 2.91 -10.47
CA PHE A 93 -12.82 1.50 -10.81
C PHE A 93 -14.18 0.90 -11.24
N PRO A 94 -14.18 -0.09 -12.14
CA PRO A 94 -15.41 -0.71 -12.62
C PRO A 94 -16.09 -1.51 -11.50
N MET A 95 -17.41 -1.40 -11.42
CA MET A 95 -18.23 -2.26 -10.56
C MET A 95 -18.27 -3.68 -11.13
N ILE A 96 -18.20 -4.69 -10.27
CA ILE A 96 -18.11 -6.08 -10.74
C ILE A 96 -19.43 -6.59 -11.36
N TRP A 97 -20.56 -5.98 -11.01
CA TRP A 97 -21.89 -6.35 -11.52
C TRP A 97 -22.56 -5.24 -12.32
N GLY A 98 -21.79 -4.47 -13.09
CA GLY A 98 -22.35 -3.52 -14.06
C GLY A 98 -21.31 -2.54 -14.63
N ASP A 99 -21.75 -1.73 -15.60
CA ASP A 99 -20.85 -0.82 -16.32
C ASP A 99 -20.56 0.49 -15.59
N ASN A 100 -21.00 0.60 -14.33
CA ASN A 100 -20.82 1.81 -13.54
C ASN A 100 -19.41 1.87 -12.96
N GLN A 101 -18.75 3.01 -13.14
CA GLN A 101 -17.52 3.35 -12.42
C GLN A 101 -17.86 3.74 -10.98
N GLN A 102 -17.01 3.34 -10.04
CA GLN A 102 -17.14 3.63 -8.61
C GLN A 102 -15.85 4.22 -8.07
N ARG A 103 -15.98 5.10 -7.07
CA ARG A 103 -14.85 5.70 -6.36
C ARG A 103 -14.54 4.95 -5.07
N CYS A 104 -13.41 5.26 -4.44
CA CYS A 104 -13.02 4.68 -3.15
C CYS A 104 -14.14 4.75 -2.09
N GLU A 105 -14.91 5.85 -2.05
CA GLU A 105 -16.06 6.01 -1.15
C GLU A 105 -17.10 4.89 -1.29
N PHE A 106 -17.26 4.30 -2.47
CA PHE A 106 -18.19 3.20 -2.67
C PHE A 106 -17.90 2.02 -1.74
N ILE A 107 -16.63 1.72 -1.45
CA ILE A 107 -16.25 0.60 -0.57
C ILE A 107 -16.79 0.84 0.85
N THR A 108 -16.73 2.08 1.34
CA THR A 108 -17.10 2.44 2.72
C THR A 108 -18.54 2.92 2.88
N LYS A 109 -19.19 3.36 1.80
CA LYS A 109 -20.53 3.96 1.78
C LYS A 109 -21.61 3.16 2.49
N ASN A 110 -21.55 1.82 2.47
CA ASN A 110 -22.52 0.96 3.13
C ASN A 110 -21.86 0.13 4.23
N THR A 111 -22.04 0.55 5.48
CA THR A 111 -21.46 -0.10 6.67
C THR A 111 -21.88 -1.56 6.84
N LYS A 112 -23.11 -1.94 6.43
CA LYS A 112 -23.59 -3.32 6.50
C LYS A 112 -22.90 -4.25 5.49
N GLN A 113 -22.42 -3.68 4.37
CA GLN A 113 -21.71 -4.40 3.30
C GLN A 113 -20.21 -4.13 3.29
N LEU A 114 -19.69 -3.40 4.29
CA LEU A 114 -18.32 -2.92 4.33
C LEU A 114 -17.31 -4.06 4.20
N TRP A 115 -17.47 -5.10 5.02
CA TRP A 115 -16.57 -6.25 5.00
C TRP A 115 -16.59 -6.95 3.64
N LYS A 116 -17.79 -7.15 3.06
CA LYS A 116 -17.98 -7.82 1.78
C LYS A 116 -17.35 -7.00 0.65
N ARG A 117 -17.55 -5.68 0.65
CA ARG A 117 -16.95 -4.77 -0.33
C ARG A 117 -15.43 -4.76 -0.24
N ARG A 118 -14.85 -4.72 0.96
CA ARG A 118 -13.39 -4.83 1.14
C ARG A 118 -12.87 -6.16 0.62
N GLN A 119 -13.49 -7.28 0.98
CA GLN A 119 -13.08 -8.59 0.46
C GLN A 119 -13.17 -8.67 -1.06
N THR A 120 -14.22 -8.08 -1.63
CA THR A 120 -14.50 -8.15 -3.07
C THR A 120 -13.54 -7.27 -3.88
N TYR A 121 -13.27 -6.04 -3.43
CA TYR A 121 -12.52 -5.02 -4.19
C TYR A 121 -11.08 -4.83 -3.74
N CYS A 122 -10.76 -5.09 -2.47
CA CYS A 122 -9.41 -4.90 -1.93
C CYS A 122 -8.62 -6.21 -1.88
N GLU A 123 -9.27 -7.33 -1.55
CA GLU A 123 -8.60 -8.64 -1.43
C GLU A 123 -8.69 -9.49 -2.69
N GLY A 124 -9.58 -9.14 -3.63
CA GLY A 124 -9.81 -9.91 -4.87
C GLY A 124 -10.44 -11.29 -4.64
N ASN A 125 -10.88 -11.60 -3.42
CA ASN A 125 -11.24 -12.95 -3.00
C ASN A 125 -12.76 -13.20 -2.90
N GLY A 126 -13.55 -12.40 -3.63
CA GLY A 126 -15.00 -12.47 -3.56
C GLY A 126 -15.58 -13.69 -4.28
N ASN A 127 -15.49 -14.92 -3.76
CA ASN A 127 -16.22 -16.11 -4.23
C ASN A 127 -16.38 -16.24 -5.77
N GLY A 128 -15.33 -15.96 -6.55
CA GLY A 128 -15.35 -16.01 -8.03
C GLY A 128 -16.00 -14.82 -8.76
N ASN A 129 -16.53 -13.84 -8.02
CA ASN A 129 -17.14 -12.60 -8.51
C ASN A 129 -16.46 -11.36 -7.87
N GLY A 130 -15.15 -11.44 -7.61
CA GLY A 130 -14.33 -10.37 -7.06
C GLY A 130 -13.69 -9.50 -8.15
N ALA A 131 -13.10 -8.38 -7.74
CA ALA A 131 -12.15 -7.67 -8.59
C ALA A 131 -10.97 -8.60 -8.91
N THR A 132 -10.38 -8.48 -10.10
CA THR A 132 -9.18 -9.27 -10.42
C THR A 132 -8.06 -8.94 -9.43
N GLU A 133 -7.05 -9.80 -9.32
CA GLU A 133 -5.89 -9.54 -8.45
C GLU A 133 -5.22 -8.21 -8.81
N THR A 134 -5.09 -7.92 -10.10
CA THR A 134 -4.55 -6.66 -10.64
C THR A 134 -5.42 -5.46 -10.30
N ASP A 135 -6.74 -5.57 -10.40
CA ASP A 135 -7.65 -4.49 -10.02
C ASP A 135 -7.60 -4.25 -8.52
N SER A 136 -7.53 -5.32 -7.74
CA SER A 136 -7.48 -5.26 -6.27
C SER A 136 -6.20 -4.62 -5.78
N GLU A 137 -5.05 -4.89 -6.41
CA GLU A 137 -3.80 -4.19 -6.12
C GLU A 137 -3.87 -2.69 -6.46
N LYS A 138 -4.44 -2.35 -7.61
CA LYS A 138 -4.66 -0.95 -8.00
C LYS A 138 -5.62 -0.24 -7.05
N ILE A 139 -6.71 -0.87 -6.66
CA ILE A 139 -7.67 -0.33 -5.70
C ILE A 139 -7.04 -0.18 -4.32
N ARG A 140 -6.23 -1.14 -3.85
CA ARG A 140 -5.51 -1.04 -2.57
C ARG A 140 -4.52 0.12 -2.54
N SER A 141 -3.80 0.35 -3.64
CA SER A 141 -2.84 1.44 -3.74
C SER A 141 -3.51 2.83 -3.84
N MET A 142 -4.64 2.94 -4.53
CA MET A 142 -5.37 4.20 -4.71
C MET A 142 -6.40 4.48 -3.60
N CYS A 143 -6.94 3.45 -2.95
CA CYS A 143 -7.96 3.54 -1.91
C CYS A 143 -7.53 2.89 -0.57
N PRO A 144 -6.37 3.27 0.00
CA PRO A 144 -5.83 2.59 1.17
C PRO A 144 -6.73 2.74 2.41
N ASN A 145 -7.41 3.89 2.62
CA ASN A 145 -8.31 4.05 3.77
C ASN A 145 -9.59 3.24 3.58
N ALA A 146 -10.15 3.27 2.38
CA ALA A 146 -11.34 2.50 2.05
C ALA A 146 -11.11 1.00 2.28
N CYS A 147 -9.93 0.52 1.92
CA CYS A 147 -9.46 -0.85 2.13
C CYS A 147 -8.92 -1.14 3.53
N ASN A 148 -8.88 -0.14 4.44
CA ASN A 148 -8.33 -0.29 5.80
C ASN A 148 -6.87 -0.76 5.84
N LEU A 149 -6.10 -0.34 4.84
CA LEU A 149 -4.68 -0.63 4.77
C LEU A 149 -3.90 0.41 5.56
N THR A 150 -2.85 -0.07 6.21
CA THR A 150 -1.84 0.81 6.78
C THR A 150 -0.79 1.12 5.71
N CYS A 151 -0.21 2.31 5.72
CA CYS A 151 0.67 2.75 4.62
C CYS A 151 2.01 2.01 4.54
N ASP A 152 2.28 1.12 5.51
CA ASP A 152 3.42 0.22 5.44
C ASP A 152 3.18 -0.93 4.45
N GLU A 153 1.92 -1.21 4.09
CA GLU A 153 1.51 -2.34 3.24
C GLU A 153 1.40 -1.98 1.76
N THR A 154 1.15 -0.70 1.43
CA THR A 154 0.97 -0.21 0.06
C THR A 154 2.29 -0.02 -0.71
N GLY A 155 3.44 -0.17 -0.06
CA GLY A 155 4.76 0.10 -0.61
C GLY A 155 5.68 -1.12 -0.76
N LYS A 156 5.23 -2.35 -0.46
CA LYS A 156 6.05 -3.52 -0.80
C LYS A 156 5.94 -3.76 -2.31
N PRO A 157 7.02 -3.63 -3.08
CA PRO A 157 7.01 -4.15 -4.43
C PRO A 157 6.69 -5.65 -4.33
N VAL A 158 5.61 -6.07 -4.97
CA VAL A 158 5.44 -7.47 -5.32
C VAL A 158 6.68 -7.82 -6.13
N LEU A 159 7.55 -8.64 -5.54
CA LEU A 159 8.63 -9.26 -6.28
C LEU A 159 7.96 -10.15 -7.31
N VAL A 160 7.67 -9.58 -8.48
CA VAL A 160 7.28 -10.35 -9.66
C VAL A 160 8.34 -11.43 -9.83
N PRO A 161 7.99 -12.71 -9.91
CA PRO A 161 8.97 -13.74 -10.18
C PRO A 161 9.58 -13.43 -11.54
N THR A 162 10.82 -12.96 -11.56
CA THR A 162 11.60 -12.83 -12.79
C THR A 162 11.79 -14.23 -13.34
N THR A 163 10.96 -14.61 -14.32
CA THR A 163 11.21 -15.76 -15.19
C THR A 163 12.50 -15.46 -15.95
N SER A 164 13.63 -15.88 -15.39
CA SER A 164 14.89 -15.91 -16.11
C SER A 164 14.73 -16.83 -17.33
N PRO A 165 15.21 -16.43 -18.53
CA PRO A 165 15.14 -17.30 -19.68
C PRO A 165 15.90 -18.60 -19.44
N PRO A 166 15.41 -19.74 -19.96
CA PRO A 166 16.07 -21.03 -19.76
C PRO A 166 17.47 -21.02 -20.38
N PRO A 167 18.50 -21.53 -19.67
CA PRO A 167 19.83 -21.67 -20.25
C PRO A 167 19.82 -22.70 -21.40
N PRO A 168 20.71 -22.57 -22.39
CA PRO A 168 20.73 -23.44 -23.56
C PRO A 168 21.12 -24.87 -23.14
N ASN A 169 20.24 -25.82 -23.47
CA ASN A 169 20.51 -27.25 -23.31
C ASN A 169 21.76 -27.64 -24.09
N ASN A 170 22.83 -28.02 -23.38
CA ASN A 170 23.90 -28.83 -23.95
C ASN A 170 24.03 -30.12 -23.13
N PRO A 171 23.88 -31.31 -23.75
CA PRO A 171 24.03 -32.58 -23.05
C PRO A 171 25.52 -32.93 -22.93
N LYS A 172 25.98 -33.29 -21.72
CA LYS A 172 27.30 -33.93 -21.53
C LYS A 172 27.20 -35.20 -20.67
N PRO A 173 27.92 -36.30 -21.04
CA PRO A 173 27.71 -37.66 -20.53
C PRO A 173 28.33 -37.91 -19.15
N PRO A 174 28.08 -39.10 -18.53
CA PRO A 174 28.46 -39.35 -17.15
C PRO A 174 29.97 -39.53 -17.04
N THR A 175 30.58 -38.91 -16.04
CA THR A 175 31.95 -39.25 -15.64
C THR A 175 31.95 -39.55 -14.15
N ASN A 176 31.97 -40.85 -13.90
CA ASN A 176 32.29 -41.48 -12.64
C ASN A 176 33.73 -41.10 -12.28
N ASN A 177 33.99 -40.56 -11.09
CA ASN A 177 35.31 -40.63 -10.47
C ASN A 177 35.21 -40.40 -8.95
N ASN A 178 35.46 -41.50 -8.23
CA ASN A 178 35.89 -41.51 -6.84
C ASN A 178 37.08 -40.58 -6.66
N ASN A 179 37.03 -39.70 -5.67
CA ASN A 179 38.18 -39.36 -4.84
C ASN A 179 37.73 -38.68 -3.55
N ASN A 180 37.98 -39.39 -2.44
CA ASN A 180 37.87 -38.91 -1.07
C ASN A 180 38.87 -37.79 -0.85
N ASN A 181 38.40 -36.59 -0.52
CA ASN A 181 39.12 -35.61 0.27
C ASN A 181 38.11 -34.77 1.07
N ASN A 182 38.05 -35.06 2.36
CA ASN A 182 37.09 -34.51 3.30
C ASN A 182 37.48 -33.09 3.70
N ASN A 183 36.96 -32.12 2.95
CA ASN A 183 36.57 -30.78 3.43
C ASN A 183 35.30 -30.35 2.67
N GLY A 184 34.36 -31.30 2.60
CA GLY A 184 33.17 -31.22 1.76
C GLY A 184 32.17 -30.21 2.29
N ARG A 185 31.99 -29.11 1.55
CA ARG A 185 30.76 -28.33 1.64
C ARG A 185 29.59 -29.27 1.29
N PRO A 186 28.54 -29.36 2.12
CA PRO A 186 27.42 -30.24 1.80
C PRO A 186 26.74 -29.77 0.53
N ASN A 187 26.36 -30.71 -0.34
CA ASN A 187 25.45 -30.42 -1.43
C ASN A 187 24.08 -30.10 -0.81
N ILE A 188 23.59 -28.89 -1.04
CA ILE A 188 22.28 -28.45 -0.57
C ILE A 188 21.28 -28.68 -1.71
N LEU A 189 20.29 -29.55 -1.47
CA LEU A 189 19.15 -29.73 -2.35
C LEU A 189 17.93 -29.05 -1.72
N GLN A 190 17.43 -27.99 -2.37
CA GLN A 190 16.19 -27.32 -1.98
C GLN A 190 15.05 -27.85 -2.85
N VAL A 191 14.06 -28.47 -2.22
CA VAL A 191 12.84 -28.95 -2.90
C VAL A 191 11.70 -28.04 -2.48
N LEU A 192 11.06 -27.40 -3.45
CA LEU A 192 9.89 -26.55 -3.27
C LEU A 192 8.71 -27.24 -3.96
N ALA A 193 7.55 -27.19 -3.33
CA ALA A 193 6.30 -27.68 -3.90
C ALA A 193 5.29 -26.53 -3.88
N ASP A 194 4.53 -26.39 -4.96
CA ASP A 194 3.50 -25.38 -5.11
C ASP A 194 2.17 -25.90 -4.56
N ASP A 195 1.37 -25.02 -3.94
CA ASP A 195 0.04 -25.32 -3.38
C ASP A 195 -0.05 -26.48 -2.36
N VAL A 196 1.05 -26.90 -1.73
CA VAL A 196 1.01 -27.95 -0.69
C VAL A 196 0.61 -27.34 0.65
N GLY A 197 -0.64 -27.57 1.04
CA GLY A 197 -1.16 -27.19 2.35
C GLY A 197 -0.46 -27.94 3.49
N THR A 198 -0.15 -27.25 4.59
CA THR A 198 0.57 -27.86 5.72
C THR A 198 -0.19 -29.03 6.33
N GLY A 199 -1.53 -29.02 6.24
CA GLY A 199 -2.41 -30.10 6.72
C GLY A 199 -2.27 -31.43 5.97
N ASP A 200 -1.87 -31.39 4.70
CA ASP A 200 -1.72 -32.59 3.85
C ASP A 200 -0.45 -33.39 4.18
N VAL A 201 0.52 -32.74 4.85
CA VAL A 201 1.78 -33.35 5.26
C VAL A 201 1.64 -34.08 6.61
N TYR A 202 0.76 -33.61 7.50
CA TYR A 202 0.59 -34.18 8.85
C TYR A 202 -0.50 -35.23 8.93
N THR A 203 -1.47 -35.25 8.02
CA THR A 203 -2.54 -36.26 7.98
C THR A 203 -2.14 -37.44 7.08
N MET A 204 -1.18 -38.24 7.55
CA MET A 204 -0.59 -39.38 6.83
C MET A 204 -1.54 -40.53 6.49
N GLU A 205 -2.84 -40.40 6.79
CA GLU A 205 -3.81 -41.48 6.63
C GLU A 205 -4.36 -41.59 5.19
N LYS A 206 -4.34 -40.50 4.41
CA LYS A 206 -4.95 -40.47 3.07
C LYS A 206 -3.97 -40.40 1.90
N VAL A 207 -2.73 -39.95 2.11
CA VAL A 207 -1.74 -39.78 1.03
C VAL A 207 -0.44 -40.52 1.37
N GLN A 208 -0.19 -41.64 0.68
CA GLN A 208 1.03 -42.43 0.91
C GLN A 208 2.27 -41.79 0.25
N MET A 209 2.99 -40.95 0.98
CA MET A 209 4.29 -40.41 0.56
C MET A 209 5.47 -41.25 1.06
N LYS A 210 5.61 -42.48 0.54
CA LYS A 210 6.63 -43.46 1.01
C LYS A 210 8.06 -42.89 1.01
N ASN A 211 8.43 -42.11 -0.01
CA ASN A 211 9.77 -41.56 -0.16
C ASN A 211 10.06 -40.40 0.81
N LEU A 212 9.09 -39.52 1.03
CA LEU A 212 9.23 -38.40 1.97
C LEU A 212 9.30 -38.89 3.41
N ASN A 213 8.50 -39.92 3.74
CA ASN A 213 8.54 -40.58 5.04
C ASN A 213 9.88 -41.26 5.33
N ALA A 214 10.50 -41.88 4.31
CA ALA A 214 11.83 -42.47 4.43
C ALA A 214 12.93 -41.42 4.67
N LEU A 215 12.81 -40.24 4.05
CA LEU A 215 13.70 -39.09 4.27
C LEU A 215 13.59 -38.54 5.70
N MET A 216 12.37 -38.40 6.23
CA MET A 216 12.14 -37.89 7.59
C MET A 216 12.72 -38.83 8.66
N ARG A 217 12.62 -40.15 8.47
CA ARG A 217 13.19 -41.14 9.41
C ARG A 217 14.71 -41.14 9.47
N LYS A 218 15.40 -40.86 8.36
CA LYS A 218 16.88 -40.83 8.32
C LYS A 218 17.49 -39.70 9.14
N ARG A 219 16.72 -38.67 9.50
CA ARG A 219 17.21 -37.51 10.28
C ARG A 219 17.26 -37.75 11.79
N TYR A 220 16.63 -38.82 12.29
CA TYR A 220 16.46 -39.06 13.74
C TYR A 220 17.47 -40.03 14.37
N HIS A 221 18.43 -40.58 13.62
CA HIS A 221 19.45 -41.50 14.15
C HIS A 221 20.85 -40.89 14.30
N ILE A 222 20.93 -39.59 14.59
CA ILE A 222 22.20 -38.95 14.97
C ILE A 222 22.28 -38.99 16.50
N HIS A 223 22.90 -40.04 17.04
CA HIS A 223 23.35 -40.16 18.44
C HIS A 223 24.86 -39.99 18.49
#